data_AF-A0A542IS65-F1
#
_entry.id   AF-A0A542IS65-F1
#
_cell.length_a   1.000
_cell.length_b   1.000
_cell.length_c   1.000
_cell.angle_alpha   90.00
_cell.angle_beta   90.00
_cell.angle_gamma   90.00
#
_symmetry.space_group_name_H-M   'P 1'
#
loop_
_entity.id
_entity.type
_entity.pdbx_description
1 polymer ?
#
loop_
_entity_poly.entity_id
_entity_poly.type
_entity_poly.pdbx_seq_one_letter_code
_entity_poly.pdbx_strand_id
1 'polypeptide(L)' 'MSKDIYKARAQVACRVRHGQPTEEARRNLAAAKLEQYISKVVAEAPPLSSDQLDRIAVLLRPKGGTA' A
#
# COMPACT_ATOMS: atom_id res chain seq x y z
N MET A 1 -4.25 14.38 3.36
CA MET A 1 -3.61 13.58 2.29
C MET A 1 -2.10 13.69 2.52
N SER A 2 -1.32 12.60 2.44
CA SER A 2 0.13 12.68 2.71
C SER A 2 0.85 13.59 1.70
N LYS A 3 2.01 14.14 2.10
CA LYS A 3 2.86 14.97 1.23
C LYS A 3 3.27 14.21 -0.05
N ASP A 4 3.44 12.91 0.04
CA ASP A 4 3.81 12.04 -1.08
C ASP A 4 2.68 11.92 -2.10
N ILE A 5 1.44 11.86 -1.63
CA ILE A 5 0.27 11.85 -2.52
C ILE A 5 0.14 13.19 -3.26
N TYR A 6 0.38 14.33 -2.58
CA TYR A 6 0.38 15.63 -3.25
C TYR A 6 1.48 15.71 -4.32
N LYS A 7 2.68 15.23 -4.01
CA LYS A 7 3.81 15.17 -4.95
C LYS A 7 3.48 14.27 -6.16
N ALA A 8 2.93 13.09 -5.93
CA ALA A 8 2.56 12.16 -7.00
C ALA A 8 1.43 12.72 -7.89
N ARG A 9 0.43 13.42 -7.30
CA ARG A 9 -0.60 14.14 -8.08
C ARG A 9 0.00 15.23 -8.96
N ALA A 10 0.92 16.03 -8.41
CA ALA A 10 1.61 17.07 -9.17
C ALA A 10 2.42 16.49 -10.33
N GLN A 11 3.08 15.34 -10.13
CA GLN A 11 3.82 14.66 -11.19
C GLN A 11 2.91 14.19 -12.34
N VAL A 12 1.73 13.64 -12.04
CA VAL A 12 0.75 13.28 -13.07
C VAL A 12 0.30 14.52 -13.84
N ALA A 13 -0.07 15.60 -13.14
CA ALA A 13 -0.51 16.84 -13.77
C ALA A 13 0.58 17.46 -14.66
N CYS A 14 1.83 17.45 -14.21
CA CYS A 14 2.98 17.92 -14.98
C CYS A 14 3.16 17.11 -16.27
N ARG A 15 3.12 15.78 -16.19
CA ARG A 15 3.26 14.90 -17.37
C ARG A 15 2.13 15.10 -18.38
N VAL A 16 0.88 15.22 -17.91
CA VAL A 16 -0.27 15.53 -18.78
C VAL A 16 -0.05 16.87 -19.49
N ARG A 17 0.36 17.91 -18.74
CA ARG A 17 0.60 19.25 -19.30
C ARG A 17 1.66 19.27 -20.39
N HIS A 18 2.70 18.45 -20.23
CA HIS A 18 3.83 18.38 -21.18
C HIS A 18 3.70 17.27 -22.22
N GLY A 19 2.53 16.61 -22.32
CA GLY A 19 2.31 15.52 -23.29
C GLY A 19 3.20 14.29 -23.07
N GLN A 20 3.71 14.09 -21.85
CA GLN A 20 4.59 12.98 -21.50
C GLN A 20 3.76 11.75 -21.08
N PRO A 21 4.32 10.53 -21.22
CA PRO A 21 3.66 9.30 -20.77
C PRO A 21 3.27 9.36 -19.28
N THR A 22 2.02 9.00 -18.98
CA THR A 22 1.44 9.13 -17.63
C THR A 22 1.37 7.83 -16.83
N GLU A 23 1.55 6.67 -17.47
CA GLU A 23 1.26 5.36 -16.86
C GLU A 23 2.04 5.12 -15.56
N GLU A 24 3.34 5.42 -15.57
CA GLU A 24 4.18 5.28 -14.37
C GLU A 24 3.77 6.27 -13.26
N ALA A 25 3.52 7.53 -13.61
CA ALA A 25 3.10 8.52 -12.61
C ALA A 25 1.73 8.19 -11.99
N ARG A 26 0.81 7.62 -12.78
CA ARG A 26 -0.49 7.13 -12.29
C ARG A 26 -0.32 5.92 -11.39
N ARG A 27 0.56 4.97 -11.73
CA ARG A 27 0.90 3.84 -10.86
C ARG A 27 1.48 4.31 -9.53
N ASN A 28 2.41 5.28 -9.55
CA ASN A 28 3.00 5.85 -8.34
C ASN A 28 1.95 6.56 -7.46
N LEU A 29 1.02 7.30 -8.08
CA LEU A 29 -0.09 7.91 -7.35
C LEU A 29 -1.02 6.86 -6.72
N ALA A 30 -1.31 5.77 -7.41
CA ALA A 30 -2.10 4.67 -6.87
C ALA A 30 -1.39 4.01 -5.68
N ALA A 31 -0.08 3.74 -5.79
CA ALA A 31 0.73 3.18 -4.71
C ALA A 31 0.71 4.07 -3.45
N ALA A 32 0.93 5.38 -3.60
CA ALA A 32 0.92 6.31 -2.46
C ALA A 32 -0.45 6.39 -1.76
N LYS A 33 -1.55 6.25 -2.52
CA LYS A 33 -2.90 6.17 -1.95
C LYS A 33 -3.12 4.87 -1.18
N LEU A 34 -2.66 3.74 -1.72
CA LEU A 34 -2.76 2.45 -1.06
C LEU A 34 -1.96 2.43 0.24
N GLU A 35 -0.74 2.95 0.23
CA GLU A 35 0.10 3.06 1.43
C GLU A 35 -0.60 3.86 2.52
N GLN A 36 -1.14 5.04 2.19
CA GLN A 36 -1.89 5.84 3.17
C GLN A 36 -3.11 5.08 3.71
N TYR A 37 -3.85 4.38 2.85
CA TYR A 37 -5.02 3.63 3.26
C TYR A 37 -4.66 2.46 4.18
N ILE A 38 -3.65 1.68 3.82
CA ILE A 38 -3.14 0.57 4.62
C ILE A 38 -2.66 1.09 5.97
N SER A 39 -1.85 2.15 6.00
CA SER A 39 -1.36 2.73 7.25
C SER A 39 -2.50 3.19 8.16
N LYS A 40 -3.53 3.84 7.61
CA LYS A 40 -4.72 4.24 8.37
C LYS A 40 -5.44 3.02 8.94
N VAL A 41 -5.75 2.04 8.10
CA VAL A 41 -6.50 0.83 8.50
C VAL A 41 -5.73 0.05 9.57
N VAL A 42 -4.41 -0.10 9.43
CA VAL A 42 -3.57 -0.78 10.41
C VAL A 42 -3.48 -0.01 11.72
N ALA A 43 -3.41 1.32 11.68
CA ALA A 43 -3.38 2.15 12.89
C ALA A 43 -4.72 2.16 13.65
N GLU A 44 -5.84 2.06 12.92
CA GLU A 44 -7.19 2.00 13.50
C GLU A 44 -7.60 0.59 13.92
N ALA A 45 -6.90 -0.44 13.44
CA ALA A 45 -7.21 -1.80 13.77
C ALA A 45 -6.97 -2.06 15.27
N PRO A 46 -7.97 -2.59 16.01
CA PRO A 46 -7.71 -3.11 17.34
C PRO A 46 -6.62 -4.21 17.25
N PRO A 47 -5.79 -4.36 18.29
CA PRO A 47 -4.79 -5.41 18.31
C PRO A 47 -5.46 -6.77 18.04
N LEU A 48 -4.82 -7.57 17.18
CA LEU A 48 -5.33 -8.89 16.82
C LEU A 48 -5.54 -9.72 18.09
N SER A 49 -6.69 -10.40 18.18
CA SER A 49 -6.92 -11.34 19.28
C SER A 49 -5.93 -12.51 19.19
N SER A 50 -5.70 -13.19 20.31
CA SER A 50 -4.90 -14.43 20.35
C SER A 50 -5.33 -15.42 19.26
N ASP A 51 -6.64 -15.63 19.12
CA ASP A 51 -7.21 -16.57 18.15
C ASP A 51 -6.95 -16.15 16.70
N GLN A 52 -6.91 -14.85 16.43
CA GLN A 52 -6.58 -14.32 15.10
C GLN A 52 -5.10 -14.48 14.78
N LEU A 53 -4.23 -14.22 15.77
CA LEU A 53 -2.79 -14.44 15.65
C LEU A 53 -2.47 -15.92 15.41
N ASP A 54 -3.13 -16.83 16.14
CA ASP A 54 -2.95 -18.28 15.97
C ASP A 54 -3.33 -18.74 14.56
N ARG A 55 -4.45 -18.25 14.01
CA ARG A 55 -4.86 -18.54 12.63
C ARG A 55 -3.86 -18.00 11.61
N ILE A 56 -3.37 -16.78 11.78
CA ILE A 56 -2.35 -16.18 10.91
C ILE A 56 -1.04 -16.97 11.00
N ALA A 57 -0.63 -17.37 12.20
CA ALA A 57 0.56 -18.18 12.41
C ALA A 57 0.46 -19.53 11.69
N VAL A 58 -0.69 -20.18 11.69
CA VAL A 58 -0.92 -21.43 10.92
C VAL A 58 -0.82 -21.21 9.41
N LEU A 59 -1.29 -20.07 8.90
CA LEU A 59 -1.22 -19.74 7.47
C LEU A 59 0.20 -19.36 7.01
N LEU A 60 0.95 -18.68 7.87
CA LEU A 60 2.32 -18.23 7.59
C LEU A 60 3.37 -19.31 7.89
N ARG A 61 3.03 -20.31 8.70
CA ARG A 61 3.91 -21.45 8.95
C ARG A 61 4.06 -22.22 7.63
N PRO A 62 5.28 -22.32 7.06
CA PRO A 62 5.48 -23.11 5.86
C PRO A 62 5.02 -24.54 6.14
N LYS A 63 4.08 -25.04 5.32
CA LYS A 63 3.66 -26.44 5.39
C LYS A 63 4.82 -27.32 4.92
N GLY A 64 5.72 -27.68 5.84
CA GLY A 64 6.67 -28.80 5.67
C GLY A 64 7.45 -28.83 4.35
N GLY A 65 7.96 -27.70 3.88
CA GLY A 65 8.91 -27.66 2.76
C GLY A 65 10.33 -27.97 3.23
N THR A 66 10.65 -29.27 3.23
CA THR A 66 11.98 -29.93 3.11
C THR A 66 13.26 -29.12 3.39
N ALA A 67 14.04 -29.67 4.35
CA ALA A 67 15.50 -29.64 4.55
C ALA A 67 16.36 -28.72 3.67
#